data_AF-A0A7M3X601-F1
#
_entry.id   AF-A0A7M3X601-F1
#
_cell.length_a   1.000
_cell.length_b   1.000
_cell.length_c   1.000
_cell.angle_alpha   90.00
_cell.angle_beta   90.00
_cell.angle_gamma   90.00
#
_symmetry.space_group_name_H-M   'P 1'
#
loop_
_entity.id
_entity.type
_entity.pdbx_description
1 polymer ?
#
loop_
_entity_poly.entity_id
_entity_poly.type
_entity_poly.pdbx_seq_one_letter_code
_entity_poly.pdbx_strand_id
1 'polypeptide(L)'
;MLAKRVLALSLAALMLSFVPHVVADNDIQSASPLTDGVTSSGYVCDPDCDAGRDQTDFWKIEAKKGDIVQISFSGTMNGAAWWCPGDGWQGRVSLLNAQGSTIVDSYVDDNAASKTLSTTVGTQSFVYFKVKADDSWCNDGFDYTITPSIDKTNRDSDEDGFVDIDDDCDDVVGTSSNDRKGCPDTDGDGWSDPEAGWLAQNGADAFFEEPTQWLDSDNDNYGDNLDGYQGDHCPFRRGYSSLDRFGCLDSDGDGYSDDDPGGLDGVTPWYAHPVGMGDAFPVDASQWNDTDADGYGDNWADGSWNTSRLGWGIGSYMFNATTPDACPFITGNSFGDRYGCTDSDGDSFSDG
;
A
#
# COMPACT_ATOMS: atom_id res chain seq x y z
N MET A 1 -56.71 5.98 -20.70
CA MET A 1 -55.35 5.52 -20.33
C MET A 1 -54.39 5.41 -21.52
N LEU A 2 -54.87 5.34 -22.78
CA LEU A 2 -54.01 5.24 -23.97
C LEU A 2 -53.24 6.54 -24.31
N ALA A 3 -53.88 7.70 -24.15
CA ALA A 3 -53.28 9.01 -24.50
C ALA A 3 -52.07 9.41 -23.64
N LYS A 4 -52.01 8.98 -22.37
CA LYS A 4 -50.88 9.27 -21.47
C LYS A 4 -49.63 8.42 -21.78
N ARG A 5 -49.81 7.22 -22.35
CA ARG A 5 -48.69 6.35 -22.78
C ARG A 5 -48.07 6.83 -24.09
N VAL A 6 -48.88 7.31 -25.04
CA VAL A 6 -48.37 7.88 -26.30
C VAL A 6 -47.58 9.17 -26.06
N LEU A 7 -48.02 10.03 -25.12
CA LEU A 7 -47.32 11.27 -24.79
C LEU A 7 -45.96 11.02 -24.09
N ALA A 8 -45.86 9.99 -23.25
CA ALA A 8 -44.61 9.61 -22.59
C ALA A 8 -43.61 8.96 -23.57
N LEU A 9 -44.09 8.16 -24.52
CA LEU A 9 -43.28 7.59 -25.60
C LEU A 9 -42.81 8.66 -26.60
N SER A 10 -43.63 9.67 -26.91
CA SER A 10 -43.21 10.78 -27.77
C SER A 10 -42.21 11.72 -27.10
N LEU A 11 -42.30 11.92 -25.79
CA LEU A 11 -41.35 12.75 -25.03
C LEU A 11 -40.00 12.04 -24.84
N ALA A 12 -40.00 10.71 -24.66
CA ALA A 12 -38.78 9.91 -24.63
C ALA A 12 -38.09 9.86 -26.01
N ALA A 13 -38.85 9.75 -27.10
CA ALA A 13 -38.29 9.80 -28.46
C ALA A 13 -37.74 11.18 -28.86
N LEU A 14 -38.28 12.28 -28.31
CA LEU A 14 -37.75 13.63 -28.52
C LEU A 14 -36.47 13.90 -27.72
N MET A 15 -36.28 13.26 -26.57
CA MET A 15 -35.07 13.39 -25.76
C MET A 15 -33.90 12.53 -26.26
N LEU A 16 -34.15 11.55 -27.13
CA LEU A 16 -33.12 10.76 -27.82
C LEU A 16 -32.44 11.52 -28.99
N SER A 17 -32.86 12.77 -29.27
CA SER A 17 -32.37 13.58 -30.39
C SER A 17 -31.45 14.74 -30.01
N PHE A 18 -31.03 14.83 -28.74
CA PHE A 18 -30.08 15.84 -28.26
C PHE A 18 -28.86 15.19 -27.60
N VAL A 19 -28.32 14.12 -28.19
CA VAL A 19 -26.90 13.83 -27.97
C VAL A 19 -26.16 14.98 -28.67
N PRO A 20 -25.39 15.83 -27.97
CA PRO A 20 -24.57 16.82 -28.65
C PRO A 20 -23.67 16.06 -29.61
N HIS A 21 -23.77 16.37 -30.90
CA HIS A 21 -22.82 15.88 -31.88
C HIS A 21 -21.49 16.48 -31.45
N VAL A 22 -20.58 15.64 -30.96
CA VAL A 22 -19.21 16.07 -30.67
C VAL A 22 -18.63 16.44 -32.02
N VAL A 23 -18.44 17.74 -32.24
CA VAL A 23 -17.79 18.24 -33.45
C VAL A 23 -16.29 18.11 -33.18
N ALA A 24 -15.55 17.53 -34.12
CA ALA A 24 -14.10 17.58 -34.06
C ALA A 24 -13.64 19.04 -34.07
N ASP A 25 -12.50 19.34 -33.45
CA ASP A 25 -11.97 20.69 -33.42
C ASP A 25 -10.70 20.80 -34.28
N ASN A 26 -10.49 21.96 -34.86
CA ASN A 26 -9.43 22.27 -35.80
C ASN A 26 -8.10 22.59 -35.09
N ASP A 27 -8.12 22.67 -33.76
CA ASP A 27 -6.94 22.92 -32.93
C ASP A 27 -6.73 21.81 -31.88
N ILE A 28 -5.45 21.47 -31.66
CA ILE A 28 -5.07 20.41 -30.73
C ILE A 28 -5.43 20.76 -29.27
N GLN A 29 -5.44 22.04 -28.88
CA GLN A 29 -5.72 22.45 -27.49
C GLN A 29 -7.20 22.25 -27.14
N SER A 30 -8.08 22.44 -28.11
CA SER A 30 -9.52 22.28 -27.98
C SER A 30 -10.05 20.96 -28.54
N ALA A 31 -9.15 20.04 -28.91
CA ALA A 31 -9.46 18.70 -29.39
C ALA A 31 -10.55 17.99 -28.56
N SER A 32 -11.49 17.40 -29.27
CA SER A 32 -12.67 16.76 -28.70
C SER A 32 -12.32 15.44 -28.00
N PRO A 33 -12.86 15.16 -26.80
CA PRO A 33 -12.56 13.95 -26.07
C PRO A 33 -13.21 12.73 -26.72
N LEU A 34 -12.45 11.64 -26.80
CA LEU A 34 -12.91 10.32 -27.17
C LEU A 34 -13.22 9.49 -25.93
N THR A 35 -14.21 8.60 -26.05
CA THR A 35 -14.53 7.60 -25.03
C THR A 35 -14.20 6.22 -25.56
N ASP A 36 -13.48 5.44 -24.76
CA ASP A 36 -13.11 4.06 -25.06
C ASP A 36 -14.31 3.22 -25.57
N GLY A 37 -14.16 2.61 -26.76
CA GLY A 37 -15.19 1.81 -27.42
C GLY A 37 -16.33 2.59 -28.08
N VAL A 38 -16.38 3.92 -27.98
CA VAL A 38 -17.46 4.75 -28.54
C VAL A 38 -17.04 5.35 -29.88
N THR A 39 -17.77 5.00 -30.94
CA THR A 39 -17.54 5.54 -32.28
C THR A 39 -17.91 7.02 -32.35
N SER A 40 -17.01 7.82 -32.91
CA SER A 40 -17.23 9.22 -33.29
C SER A 40 -17.07 9.39 -34.80
N SER A 41 -17.64 10.45 -35.36
CA SER A 41 -17.59 10.71 -36.80
C SER A 41 -17.35 12.18 -37.09
N GLY A 42 -16.74 12.48 -38.22
CA GLY A 42 -16.49 13.84 -38.69
C GLY A 42 -16.28 13.90 -40.19
N TYR A 43 -15.85 15.06 -40.68
CA TYR A 43 -15.63 15.34 -42.09
C TYR A 43 -14.46 16.30 -42.24
N VAL A 44 -13.52 15.97 -43.13
CA VAL A 44 -12.42 16.88 -43.50
C VAL A 44 -12.35 17.08 -45.01
N CYS A 45 -11.82 18.23 -45.45
CA CYS A 45 -11.62 18.58 -46.84
C CYS A 45 -10.55 19.68 -47.02
N ASP A 46 -9.76 19.62 -48.09
CA ASP A 46 -8.73 20.62 -48.42
C ASP A 46 -8.46 20.64 -49.93
N PRO A 47 -8.55 21.76 -50.66
CA PRO A 47 -9.48 22.90 -50.59
C PRO A 47 -10.71 22.73 -51.53
N ASP A 48 -10.78 21.64 -52.29
CA ASP A 48 -11.77 21.41 -53.35
C ASP A 48 -13.03 20.67 -52.86
N CYS A 49 -13.74 21.28 -51.89
CA CYS A 49 -14.89 20.65 -51.23
C CYS A 49 -16.26 21.11 -51.79
N ASP A 50 -17.23 20.20 -51.82
CA ASP A 50 -18.65 20.54 -52.04
C ASP A 50 -19.29 21.24 -50.81
N ALA A 51 -18.73 21.07 -49.61
CA ALA A 51 -19.20 21.68 -48.36
C ALA A 51 -18.03 21.97 -47.39
N GLY A 52 -17.91 23.22 -46.91
CA GLY A 52 -16.98 23.58 -45.83
C GLY A 52 -15.54 23.90 -46.27
N ARG A 53 -14.66 24.10 -45.27
CA ARG A 53 -13.20 24.33 -45.41
C ARG A 53 -12.45 23.67 -44.26
N ASP A 54 -12.95 22.53 -43.80
CA ASP A 54 -12.48 21.90 -42.59
C ASP A 54 -11.30 20.97 -42.89
N GLN A 55 -10.08 21.50 -42.85
CA GLN A 55 -8.91 20.76 -43.35
C GLN A 55 -8.39 19.70 -42.39
N THR A 56 -8.66 19.84 -41.09
CA THR A 56 -8.00 19.03 -40.07
C THR A 56 -8.85 18.97 -38.83
N ASP A 57 -8.98 17.75 -38.31
CA ASP A 57 -9.71 17.43 -37.10
C ASP A 57 -8.79 16.81 -36.05
N PHE A 58 -8.93 17.26 -34.81
CA PHE A 58 -8.22 16.72 -33.65
C PHE A 58 -9.18 16.13 -32.62
N TRP A 59 -8.79 14.97 -32.14
CA TRP A 59 -9.42 14.23 -31.06
C TRP A 59 -8.39 13.91 -29.98
N LYS A 60 -8.82 13.72 -28.74
CA LYS A 60 -7.94 13.33 -27.63
C LYS A 60 -8.54 12.22 -26.79
N ILE A 61 -7.71 11.34 -26.26
CA ILE A 61 -8.11 10.30 -25.32
C ILE A 61 -7.13 10.28 -24.15
N GLU A 62 -7.65 10.23 -22.94
CA GLU A 62 -6.84 10.08 -21.73
C GLU A 62 -6.42 8.63 -21.57
N ALA A 63 -5.15 8.40 -21.27
CA ALA A 63 -4.58 7.08 -21.06
C ALA A 63 -3.55 7.12 -19.92
N LYS A 64 -3.46 6.02 -19.19
CA LYS A 64 -2.52 5.83 -18.08
C LYS A 64 -1.27 5.07 -18.55
N LYS A 65 -0.22 5.02 -17.73
CA LYS A 65 1.01 4.28 -18.05
C LYS A 65 0.67 2.81 -18.35
N GLY A 66 1.30 2.25 -19.37
CA GLY A 66 1.10 0.87 -19.81
C GLY A 66 -0.15 0.61 -20.67
N ASP A 67 -1.08 1.55 -20.76
CA ASP A 67 -2.21 1.47 -21.68
C ASP A 67 -1.72 1.34 -23.14
N ILE A 68 -2.40 0.51 -23.94
CA ILE A 68 -2.24 0.49 -25.40
C ILE A 68 -3.46 1.18 -26.01
N VAL A 69 -3.26 2.41 -26.49
CA VAL A 69 -4.28 3.17 -27.19
C VAL A 69 -4.31 2.73 -28.65
N GLN A 70 -5.46 2.24 -29.11
CA GLN A 70 -5.73 1.89 -30.50
C GLN A 70 -6.87 2.75 -31.04
N ILE A 71 -6.74 3.28 -32.25
CA ILE A 71 -7.82 4.02 -32.91
C ILE A 71 -8.03 3.42 -34.29
N SER A 72 -9.21 2.85 -34.49
CA SER A 72 -9.66 2.30 -35.77
C SER A 72 -10.41 3.38 -36.53
N PHE A 73 -9.87 3.74 -37.69
CA PHE A 73 -10.39 4.73 -38.61
C PHE A 73 -11.02 4.05 -39.84
N SER A 74 -12.12 4.61 -40.31
CA SER A 74 -12.73 4.27 -41.59
C SER A 74 -13.21 5.54 -42.29
N GLY A 75 -12.72 5.79 -43.50
CA GLY A 75 -13.06 6.94 -44.34
C GLY A 75 -13.95 6.53 -45.51
N THR A 76 -14.86 7.42 -45.91
CA THR A 76 -15.75 7.23 -47.05
C THR A 76 -15.98 8.56 -47.75
N MET A 77 -15.98 8.55 -49.08
CA MET A 77 -16.45 9.68 -49.86
C MET A 77 -17.91 9.45 -50.27
N ASN A 78 -18.79 10.36 -49.87
CA ASN A 78 -20.18 10.40 -50.33
C ASN A 78 -20.31 11.38 -51.50
N GLY A 79 -20.89 10.93 -52.62
CA GLY A 79 -21.22 11.83 -53.74
C GLY A 79 -20.05 12.16 -54.67
N ALA A 80 -19.19 11.18 -54.99
CA ALA A 80 -18.08 11.35 -55.93
C ALA A 80 -18.51 12.12 -57.21
N ALA A 81 -17.80 13.21 -57.49
CA ALA A 81 -18.23 14.18 -58.47
C ALA A 81 -18.06 13.61 -59.89
N TRP A 82 -19.14 13.50 -60.67
CA TRP A 82 -19.14 12.81 -61.99
C TRP A 82 -18.19 13.44 -63.04
N TRP A 83 -17.80 14.70 -62.84
CA TRP A 83 -16.78 15.44 -63.61
C TRP A 83 -15.33 15.23 -63.13
N CYS A 84 -15.10 14.38 -62.13
CA CYS A 84 -13.80 13.98 -61.58
C CYS A 84 -13.48 12.52 -61.91
N PRO A 85 -13.27 12.16 -63.19
CA PRO A 85 -13.01 10.78 -63.56
C PRO A 85 -11.66 10.31 -63.00
N GLY A 86 -11.73 9.36 -62.06
CA GLY A 86 -10.56 8.74 -61.47
C GLY A 86 -9.93 9.52 -60.32
N ASP A 87 -10.62 10.55 -59.81
CA ASP A 87 -10.22 11.17 -58.55
C ASP A 87 -10.96 10.55 -57.36
N GLY A 88 -10.20 10.24 -56.32
CA GLY A 88 -10.67 9.66 -55.07
C GLY A 88 -10.52 10.67 -53.94
N TRP A 89 -10.61 10.20 -52.69
CA TRP A 89 -10.24 11.02 -51.53
C TRP A 89 -8.87 10.57 -51.05
N GLN A 90 -8.11 11.51 -50.48
CA GLN A 90 -6.80 11.27 -49.93
C GLN A 90 -6.66 12.02 -48.60
N GLY A 91 -5.92 11.44 -47.67
CA GLY A 91 -5.66 12.10 -46.40
C GLY A 91 -4.64 11.38 -45.56
N ARG A 92 -4.45 11.92 -44.35
CA ARG A 92 -3.55 11.37 -43.34
C ARG A 92 -4.24 11.24 -42.00
N VAL A 93 -3.91 10.16 -41.32
CA VAL A 93 -4.28 9.94 -39.92
C VAL A 93 -3.01 9.77 -39.10
N SER A 94 -2.96 10.45 -37.96
CA SER A 94 -1.77 10.43 -37.10
C SER A 94 -2.15 10.29 -35.63
N LEU A 95 -1.34 9.52 -34.88
CA LEU A 95 -1.29 9.61 -33.42
C LEU A 95 -0.22 10.63 -33.03
N LEU A 96 -0.55 11.54 -32.12
CA LEU A 96 0.35 12.55 -31.58
C LEU A 96 0.45 12.42 -30.06
N ASN A 97 1.59 12.80 -29.51
CA ASN A 97 1.77 12.92 -28.07
C ASN A 97 1.19 14.24 -27.54
N ALA A 98 1.25 14.43 -26.22
CA ALA A 98 0.73 15.63 -25.56
C ALA A 98 1.42 16.95 -25.98
N GLN A 99 2.61 16.88 -26.58
CA GLN A 99 3.32 18.04 -27.12
C GLN A 99 3.00 18.29 -28.61
N GLY A 100 2.12 17.49 -29.22
CA GLY A 100 1.74 17.58 -30.63
C GLY A 100 2.75 16.94 -31.60
N SER A 101 3.77 16.26 -31.09
CA SER A 101 4.72 15.51 -31.92
C SER A 101 4.10 14.20 -32.40
N THR A 102 4.31 13.87 -33.66
CA THR A 102 3.81 12.65 -34.27
C THR A 102 4.49 11.41 -33.70
N ILE A 103 3.67 10.46 -33.24
CA ILE A 103 4.07 9.12 -32.80
C ILE A 103 3.96 8.15 -33.97
N VAL A 104 2.80 8.12 -34.63
CA VAL A 104 2.51 7.28 -35.79
C VAL A 104 1.79 8.12 -36.83
N ASP A 105 2.14 7.98 -38.10
CA ASP A 105 1.48 8.62 -39.24
C ASP A 105 1.13 7.57 -40.29
N SER A 106 -0.02 7.70 -40.93
CA SER A 106 -0.40 6.83 -42.05
C SER A 106 -1.22 7.57 -43.09
N TYR A 107 -1.01 7.18 -44.33
CA TYR A 107 -1.79 7.65 -45.47
C TYR A 107 -3.07 6.81 -45.62
N VAL A 108 -4.16 7.46 -45.98
CA VAL A 108 -5.48 6.86 -46.21
C VAL A 108 -6.06 7.39 -47.52
N ASP A 109 -6.70 6.49 -48.26
CA ASP A 109 -7.33 6.78 -49.54
C ASP A 109 -8.50 5.81 -49.79
N ASP A 110 -9.10 5.89 -50.97
CA ASP A 110 -10.17 4.99 -51.43
C ASP A 110 -9.77 3.51 -51.51
N ASN A 111 -8.48 3.21 -51.73
CA ASN A 111 -7.94 1.85 -51.83
C ASN A 111 -7.50 1.28 -50.47
N ALA A 112 -7.32 2.15 -49.47
CA ALA A 112 -6.92 1.87 -48.10
C ALA A 112 -7.79 2.64 -47.10
N ALA A 113 -9.10 2.58 -47.31
CA ALA A 113 -10.12 3.36 -46.60
C ALA A 113 -10.26 3.06 -45.11
N SER A 114 -9.49 2.12 -44.56
CA SER A 114 -9.52 1.78 -43.14
C SER A 114 -8.12 1.50 -42.61
N LYS A 115 -7.84 2.03 -41.42
CA LYS A 115 -6.55 1.91 -40.74
C LYS A 115 -6.77 1.82 -39.24
N THR A 116 -5.90 1.07 -38.57
CA THR A 116 -5.80 1.10 -37.11
C THR A 116 -4.41 1.58 -36.74
N LEU A 117 -4.34 2.66 -35.98
CA LEU A 117 -3.09 3.13 -35.38
C LEU A 117 -3.05 2.70 -33.92
N SER A 118 -1.86 2.42 -33.40
CA SER A 118 -1.68 2.05 -32.00
C SER A 118 -0.42 2.66 -31.40
N THR A 119 -0.45 2.95 -30.10
CA THR A 119 0.72 3.34 -29.32
C THR A 119 0.61 2.83 -27.88
N THR A 120 1.76 2.56 -27.25
CA THR A 120 1.84 2.26 -25.82
C THR A 120 2.20 3.52 -25.06
N VAL A 121 1.47 3.79 -23.99
CA VAL A 121 1.61 5.00 -23.19
C VAL A 121 2.66 4.76 -22.10
N GLY A 122 3.70 5.58 -22.06
CA GLY A 122 4.81 5.41 -21.11
C GLY A 122 4.61 6.10 -19.76
N THR A 123 3.72 7.09 -19.70
CA THR A 123 3.36 7.88 -18.51
C THR A 123 1.95 8.43 -18.73
N GLN A 124 1.17 8.67 -17.67
CA GLN A 124 -0.18 9.22 -17.76
C GLN A 124 -0.18 10.50 -18.63
N SER A 125 -0.95 10.46 -19.72
CA SER A 125 -1.02 11.56 -20.68
C SER A 125 -2.21 11.45 -21.63
N PHE A 126 -2.47 12.52 -22.37
CA PHE A 126 -3.38 12.49 -23.50
C PHE A 126 -2.66 11.99 -24.75
N VAL A 127 -3.29 11.05 -25.46
CA VAL A 127 -2.97 10.69 -26.84
C VAL A 127 -3.93 11.43 -27.76
N TYR A 128 -3.39 12.07 -28.80
CA TYR A 128 -4.18 12.82 -29.75
C TYR A 128 -4.29 12.06 -31.06
N PHE A 129 -5.46 12.12 -31.70
CA PHE A 129 -5.70 11.57 -33.02
C PHE A 129 -6.03 12.71 -33.97
N LYS A 130 -5.23 12.81 -35.03
CA LYS A 130 -5.37 13.84 -36.05
C LYS A 130 -5.87 13.19 -37.33
N VAL A 131 -6.89 13.77 -37.94
CA VAL A 131 -7.34 13.48 -39.31
C VAL A 131 -7.09 14.72 -40.16
N LYS A 132 -6.46 14.58 -41.32
CA LYS A 132 -6.21 15.68 -42.23
C LYS A 132 -6.52 15.26 -43.67
N ALA A 133 -7.25 16.09 -44.41
CA ALA A 133 -7.39 15.93 -45.85
C ALA A 133 -6.11 16.38 -46.58
N ASP A 134 -5.75 15.64 -47.63
CA ASP A 134 -4.68 16.04 -48.55
C ASP A 134 -5.29 16.69 -49.80
N ASP A 135 -4.67 17.76 -50.28
CA ASP A 135 -5.06 18.49 -51.50
C ASP A 135 -4.74 17.66 -52.75
N SER A 136 -5.78 17.34 -53.54
CA SER A 136 -5.65 16.63 -54.81
C SER A 136 -6.20 17.48 -55.95
N TRP A 137 -6.61 16.90 -57.09
CA TRP A 137 -6.97 17.71 -58.28
C TRP A 137 -8.47 18.00 -58.41
N CYS A 138 -9.34 17.27 -57.70
CA CYS A 138 -10.71 17.64 -57.38
C CYS A 138 -11.42 16.71 -56.35
N ASN A 139 -12.25 17.32 -55.50
CA ASN A 139 -13.11 16.63 -54.52
C ASN A 139 -12.38 15.87 -53.40
N ASP A 140 -11.71 16.64 -52.55
CA ASP A 140 -10.82 16.12 -51.49
C ASP A 140 -11.50 15.91 -50.15
N GLY A 141 -12.84 16.00 -50.14
CA GLY A 141 -13.66 15.82 -48.95
C GLY A 141 -13.97 14.36 -48.67
N PHE A 142 -13.83 13.95 -47.40
CA PHE A 142 -14.29 12.63 -46.96
C PHE A 142 -14.91 12.67 -45.57
N ASP A 143 -15.97 11.87 -45.41
CA ASP A 143 -16.53 11.53 -44.11
C ASP A 143 -15.65 10.46 -43.47
N TYR A 144 -15.53 10.50 -42.15
CA TYR A 144 -14.84 9.45 -41.42
C TYR A 144 -15.57 9.03 -40.15
N THR A 145 -15.26 7.82 -39.72
CA THR A 145 -15.61 7.27 -38.41
C THR A 145 -14.35 6.79 -37.71
N ILE A 146 -14.29 7.01 -36.41
CA ILE A 146 -13.20 6.58 -35.54
C ILE A 146 -13.77 5.84 -34.34
N THR A 147 -13.17 4.71 -33.99
CA THR A 147 -13.49 3.96 -32.79
C THR A 147 -12.21 3.74 -32.00
N PRO A 148 -12.04 4.40 -30.84
CA PRO A 148 -10.92 4.15 -29.95
C PRO A 148 -11.13 2.84 -29.18
N SER A 149 -10.04 2.20 -28.78
CA SER A 149 -9.99 1.05 -27.88
C SER A 149 -8.75 1.17 -27.02
N ILE A 150 -8.88 1.01 -25.71
CA ILE A 150 -7.75 0.99 -24.78
C ILE A 150 -7.59 -0.44 -24.23
N ASP A 151 -6.45 -1.06 -24.50
CA ASP A 151 -6.03 -2.26 -23.76
C ASP A 151 -5.38 -1.84 -22.44
N LYS A 152 -5.97 -2.28 -21.33
CA LYS A 152 -5.62 -1.89 -19.95
C LYS A 152 -4.86 -2.99 -19.22
N THR A 153 -4.48 -4.06 -19.92
CA THR A 153 -3.90 -5.27 -19.30
C THR A 153 -2.60 -4.96 -18.55
N ASN A 154 -1.81 -3.99 -19.01
CA ASN A 154 -0.57 -3.57 -18.36
C ASN A 154 -0.68 -2.16 -17.77
N ARG A 155 -1.91 -1.69 -17.49
CA ARG A 155 -2.10 -0.39 -16.89
C ARG A 155 -1.42 -0.37 -15.52
N ASP A 156 -0.75 0.72 -15.25
CA ASP A 156 -0.11 1.07 -13.99
C ASP A 156 -0.57 2.50 -13.69
N SER A 157 -1.52 2.62 -12.77
CA SER A 157 -2.38 3.78 -12.64
C SER A 157 -1.76 4.91 -11.84
N ASP A 158 -0.95 4.59 -10.84
CA ASP A 158 -0.23 5.51 -9.96
C ASP A 158 1.28 5.57 -10.25
N GLU A 159 1.74 4.74 -11.19
CA GLU A 159 3.10 4.65 -11.70
C GLU A 159 4.14 4.06 -10.73
N ASP A 160 3.72 3.30 -9.72
CA ASP A 160 4.59 2.74 -8.68
C ASP A 160 5.39 1.49 -9.10
N GLY A 161 5.00 0.88 -10.23
CA GLY A 161 5.65 -0.30 -10.81
C GLY A 161 4.92 -1.61 -10.61
N PHE A 162 3.81 -1.62 -9.87
CA PHE A 162 2.81 -2.66 -9.89
C PHE A 162 1.76 -2.34 -10.97
N VAL A 163 1.27 -3.37 -11.66
CA VAL A 163 0.19 -3.18 -12.65
C VAL A 163 -1.14 -3.31 -11.93
N ASP A 164 -2.16 -2.53 -12.31
CA ASP A 164 -3.48 -2.49 -11.65
C ASP A 164 -4.13 -3.87 -11.44
N ILE A 165 -3.77 -4.89 -12.24
CA ILE A 165 -4.30 -6.24 -12.07
C ILE A 165 -3.65 -7.02 -10.91
N ASP A 166 -2.44 -6.61 -10.51
CA ASP A 166 -1.61 -7.21 -9.47
C ASP A 166 -1.40 -6.25 -8.28
N ASP A 167 -1.88 -5.02 -8.36
CA ASP A 167 -1.84 -3.97 -7.35
C ASP A 167 -3.14 -3.99 -6.54
N ASP A 168 -3.04 -3.94 -5.21
CA ASP A 168 -4.18 -3.87 -4.30
C ASP A 168 -4.54 -2.41 -3.95
N CYS A 169 -3.74 -1.45 -4.42
CA CYS A 169 -3.83 -0.02 -4.19
C CYS A 169 -3.71 0.81 -5.50
N ASP A 170 -4.40 0.41 -6.58
CA ASP A 170 -4.27 0.93 -7.97
C ASP A 170 -4.04 2.46 -8.16
N ASP A 171 -4.52 3.32 -7.27
CA ASP A 171 -4.43 4.78 -7.41
C ASP A 171 -3.53 5.43 -6.32
N VAL A 172 -2.78 4.65 -5.54
CA VAL A 172 -1.98 5.09 -4.39
C VAL A 172 -0.63 4.41 -4.36
N VAL A 173 0.41 5.18 -4.71
CA VAL A 173 1.79 4.69 -4.79
C VAL A 173 2.22 3.93 -3.54
N GLY A 174 2.71 2.71 -3.74
CA GLY A 174 3.20 1.87 -2.66
C GLY A 174 4.37 0.96 -3.04
N THR A 175 4.84 0.19 -2.06
CA THR A 175 5.99 -0.71 -2.23
C THR A 175 5.83 -2.06 -1.55
N SER A 176 4.74 -2.29 -0.80
CA SER A 176 4.47 -3.57 -0.13
C SER A 176 4.41 -4.72 -1.13
N SER A 177 4.79 -5.91 -0.66
CA SER A 177 4.95 -7.09 -1.53
C SER A 177 4.56 -8.43 -0.91
N ASN A 178 4.47 -8.51 0.42
CA ASN A 178 4.15 -9.74 1.16
C ASN A 178 2.64 -9.94 1.37
N ASP A 179 1.89 -8.84 1.54
CA ASP A 179 0.44 -8.83 1.71
C ASP A 179 -0.25 -8.08 0.55
N ARG A 180 -0.91 -6.94 0.81
CA ARG A 180 -1.53 -6.11 -0.20
C ARG A 180 -0.45 -5.49 -1.07
N LYS A 181 -0.28 -5.93 -2.31
CA LYS A 181 0.83 -5.46 -3.17
C LYS A 181 0.58 -4.04 -3.68
N GLY A 182 1.64 -3.27 -3.87
CA GLY A 182 1.53 -1.88 -4.38
C GLY A 182 0.90 -0.90 -3.39
N CYS A 183 0.68 -1.32 -2.14
CA CYS A 183 0.19 -0.44 -1.09
C CYS A 183 1.33 0.25 -0.34
N PRO A 184 1.03 1.37 0.36
CA PRO A 184 2.03 2.05 1.19
C PRO A 184 2.69 1.08 2.19
N ASP A 185 4.01 1.18 2.30
CA ASP A 185 4.89 0.38 3.17
C ASP A 185 5.98 1.35 3.66
N THR A 186 5.77 1.90 4.86
CA THR A 186 6.51 3.06 5.35
C THR A 186 7.94 2.70 5.77
N ASP A 187 8.17 1.50 6.29
CA ASP A 187 9.48 1.06 6.75
C ASP A 187 10.24 0.17 5.75
N GLY A 188 9.55 -0.33 4.72
CA GLY A 188 10.12 -1.05 3.59
C GLY A 188 10.42 -2.51 3.89
N ASP A 189 9.76 -3.11 4.87
CA ASP A 189 9.92 -4.53 5.21
C ASP A 189 9.10 -5.48 4.32
N GLY A 190 8.21 -4.90 3.50
CA GLY A 190 7.38 -5.57 2.52
C GLY A 190 5.94 -5.81 2.96
N TRP A 191 5.53 -5.44 4.17
CA TRP A 191 4.15 -5.48 4.65
C TRP A 191 3.48 -4.10 4.55
N SER A 192 2.19 -4.07 4.21
CA SER A 192 1.49 -2.80 3.98
C SER A 192 1.11 -2.09 5.27
N ASP A 193 1.22 -0.75 5.26
CA ASP A 193 0.81 0.13 6.34
C ASP A 193 -0.66 -0.11 6.73
N PRO A 194 -1.02 0.03 8.03
CA PRO A 194 -2.40 -0.07 8.45
C PRO A 194 -3.25 1.09 7.93
N GLU A 195 -4.40 0.76 7.34
CA GLU A 195 -5.37 1.73 6.87
C GLU A 195 -6.81 1.43 7.33
N ALA A 196 -7.75 2.32 6.99
CA ALA A 196 -9.13 2.20 7.41
C ALA A 196 -9.79 0.92 6.85
N GLY A 197 -9.96 -0.09 7.71
CA GLY A 197 -10.52 -1.40 7.33
C GLY A 197 -9.47 -2.49 7.10
N TRP A 198 -8.18 -2.15 7.12
CA TRP A 198 -7.05 -3.06 7.04
C TRP A 198 -6.05 -2.72 8.15
N LEU A 199 -6.30 -3.23 9.35
CA LEU A 199 -5.42 -3.05 10.51
C LEU A 199 -4.58 -4.31 10.72
N ALA A 200 -3.65 -4.30 11.68
CA ALA A 200 -2.81 -5.46 12.04
C ALA A 200 -3.60 -6.78 12.19
N GLN A 201 -4.79 -6.70 12.80
CA GLN A 201 -5.70 -7.85 12.97
C GLN A 201 -6.18 -8.50 11.66
N ASN A 202 -6.10 -7.75 10.55
CA ASN A 202 -6.47 -8.20 9.22
C ASN A 202 -5.25 -8.54 8.35
N GLY A 203 -4.03 -8.40 8.87
CA GLY A 203 -2.79 -8.73 8.17
C GLY A 203 -1.98 -7.54 7.67
N ALA A 204 -2.39 -6.30 7.99
CA ALA A 204 -1.51 -5.14 7.81
C ALA A 204 -0.30 -5.25 8.74
N ASP A 205 0.72 -4.47 8.45
CA ASP A 205 1.87 -4.32 9.32
C ASP A 205 1.46 -3.82 10.72
N ALA A 206 1.80 -4.61 11.75
CA ALA A 206 1.58 -4.27 13.14
C ALA A 206 2.51 -3.15 13.65
N PHE A 207 3.67 -2.97 13.01
CA PHE A 207 4.73 -2.04 13.39
C PHE A 207 5.28 -1.26 12.18
N PHE A 208 4.42 -0.60 11.42
CA PHE A 208 4.72 0.17 10.19
C PHE A 208 5.87 1.22 10.22
N GLU A 209 6.53 1.44 11.36
CA GLU A 209 7.72 2.30 11.49
C GLU A 209 8.99 1.52 11.92
N GLU A 210 8.92 0.19 12.08
CA GLU A 210 9.99 -0.66 12.58
C GLU A 210 10.21 -1.87 11.64
N PRO A 211 11.15 -1.78 10.69
CA PRO A 211 11.28 -2.71 9.57
C PRO A 211 11.76 -4.11 9.94
N THR A 212 11.94 -4.37 11.23
CA THR A 212 12.29 -5.68 11.76
C THR A 212 11.09 -6.40 12.39
N GLN A 213 9.92 -5.76 12.49
CA GLN A 213 8.71 -6.30 13.08
C GLN A 213 7.51 -6.02 12.16
N TRP A 214 6.69 -7.03 11.87
CA TRP A 214 5.48 -6.87 11.04
C TRP A 214 4.23 -7.54 11.61
N LEU A 215 4.41 -8.43 12.59
CA LEU A 215 3.35 -9.28 13.14
C LEU A 215 3.36 -9.20 14.66
N ASP A 216 2.18 -9.04 15.24
CA ASP A 216 1.92 -9.07 16.68
C ASP A 216 0.74 -10.04 16.93
N SER A 217 1.05 -11.28 17.26
CA SER A 217 0.05 -12.36 17.30
C SER A 217 -0.91 -12.26 18.50
N ASP A 218 -0.46 -11.68 19.62
CA ASP A 218 -1.26 -11.59 20.85
C ASP A 218 -1.67 -10.15 21.25
N ASN A 219 -1.27 -9.19 20.42
CA ASN A 219 -1.59 -7.76 20.46
C ASN A 219 -0.99 -7.05 21.68
N ASP A 220 0.19 -7.44 22.14
CA ASP A 220 0.87 -6.83 23.29
C ASP A 220 1.85 -5.68 22.95
N ASN A 221 2.02 -5.40 21.65
CA ASN A 221 2.96 -4.44 21.05
C ASN A 221 4.44 -4.86 21.09
N TYR A 222 4.73 -6.15 21.23
CA TYR A 222 6.03 -6.73 20.90
C TYR A 222 5.87 -7.60 19.66
N GLY A 223 6.77 -7.43 18.70
CA GLY A 223 6.63 -8.13 17.42
C GLY A 223 7.17 -9.56 17.49
N ASP A 224 6.48 -10.48 16.83
CA ASP A 224 6.78 -11.92 16.85
C ASP A 224 8.19 -12.27 16.30
N ASN A 225 8.83 -11.37 15.54
CA ASN A 225 10.16 -11.62 15.01
C ASN A 225 11.21 -11.45 16.12
N LEU A 226 11.60 -12.57 16.72
CA LEU A 226 12.62 -12.64 17.78
C LEU A 226 13.96 -11.98 17.43
N ASP A 227 14.38 -12.03 16.16
CA ASP A 227 15.64 -11.43 15.72
C ASP A 227 15.51 -9.91 15.47
N GLY A 228 14.29 -9.37 15.53
CA GLY A 228 13.96 -7.96 15.36
C GLY A 228 14.11 -7.12 16.63
N TYR A 229 13.77 -5.84 16.53
CA TYR A 229 13.79 -4.92 17.65
C TYR A 229 12.78 -5.36 18.71
N GLN A 230 13.27 -5.58 19.93
CA GLN A 230 12.46 -6.00 21.09
C GLN A 230 11.50 -7.16 20.78
N GLY A 231 11.96 -8.18 20.05
CA GLY A 231 11.12 -9.31 19.64
C GLY A 231 10.45 -10.04 20.81
N ASP A 232 9.20 -10.40 20.62
CA ASP A 232 8.35 -11.04 21.62
C ASP A 232 8.83 -12.46 21.92
N HIS A 233 9.24 -12.69 23.17
CA HIS A 233 9.68 -13.97 23.66
C HIS A 233 8.52 -14.89 24.09
N CYS A 234 7.29 -14.39 24.10
CA CYS A 234 6.04 -15.09 24.36
C CYS A 234 4.94 -14.80 23.31
N PRO A 235 5.17 -15.04 22.00
CA PRO A 235 4.35 -14.56 20.85
C PRO A 235 2.84 -14.83 20.85
N PHE A 236 2.37 -15.72 21.72
CA PHE A 236 0.97 -16.16 21.73
C PHE A 236 0.29 -15.94 23.08
N ARG A 237 0.99 -15.28 24.02
CA ARG A 237 0.45 -14.94 25.33
C ARG A 237 0.91 -13.54 25.71
N ARG A 238 -0.05 -12.64 25.54
CA ARG A 238 0.03 -11.23 25.88
C ARG A 238 0.79 -11.00 27.19
N GLY A 239 1.94 -10.36 27.08
CA GLY A 239 2.80 -9.98 28.19
C GLY A 239 3.21 -8.52 28.13
N TYR A 240 3.95 -8.06 29.13
CA TYR A 240 4.37 -6.66 29.24
C TYR A 240 5.75 -6.48 29.87
N SER A 241 6.50 -7.57 30.10
CA SER A 241 7.90 -7.49 30.51
C SER A 241 8.72 -6.72 29.48
N SER A 242 9.67 -5.91 29.96
CA SER A 242 10.33 -4.87 29.16
C SER A 242 11.82 -4.67 29.46
N LEU A 243 12.41 -5.47 30.36
CA LEU A 243 13.82 -5.36 30.75
C LEU A 243 14.66 -6.59 30.37
N ASP A 244 14.03 -7.76 30.30
CA ASP A 244 14.68 -9.04 30.01
C ASP A 244 14.10 -9.69 28.74
N ARG A 245 13.02 -10.47 28.87
CA ARG A 245 12.29 -11.10 27.77
C ARG A 245 11.13 -10.19 27.43
N PHE A 246 11.17 -9.53 26.29
CA PHE A 246 10.07 -8.68 25.85
C PHE A 246 8.80 -9.49 25.58
N GLY A 247 7.62 -8.95 25.91
CA GLY A 247 6.31 -9.53 25.61
C GLY A 247 5.89 -10.74 26.46
N CYS A 248 6.59 -11.03 27.54
CA CYS A 248 6.23 -12.10 28.47
C CYS A 248 5.44 -11.60 29.68
N LEU A 249 4.81 -12.54 30.39
CA LEU A 249 4.07 -12.23 31.61
C LEU A 249 4.99 -11.56 32.62
N ASP A 250 4.53 -10.44 33.16
CA ASP A 250 5.15 -9.67 34.24
C ASP A 250 4.01 -9.35 35.22
N SER A 251 3.90 -10.17 36.25
CA SER A 251 2.72 -10.21 37.12
C SER A 251 2.64 -9.02 38.09
N ASP A 252 3.76 -8.40 38.42
CA ASP A 252 3.82 -7.28 39.35
C ASP A 252 4.23 -5.93 38.72
N GLY A 253 4.69 -5.95 37.46
CA GLY A 253 4.92 -4.79 36.63
C GLY A 253 6.27 -4.11 36.89
N ASP A 254 7.28 -4.83 37.36
CA ASP A 254 8.63 -4.30 37.56
C ASP A 254 9.49 -4.27 36.29
N GLY A 255 9.02 -4.91 35.22
CA GLY A 255 9.64 -5.00 33.91
C GLY A 255 10.41 -6.31 33.66
N TYR A 256 10.60 -7.16 34.66
CA TYR A 256 11.17 -8.49 34.52
C TYR A 256 10.07 -9.54 34.29
N SER A 257 10.38 -10.57 33.51
CA SER A 257 9.40 -11.61 33.18
C SER A 257 9.32 -12.69 34.25
N ASP A 258 8.08 -13.07 34.62
CA ASP A 258 7.77 -14.24 35.44
C ASP A 258 8.48 -15.50 34.92
N ASP A 259 8.76 -16.45 35.80
CA ASP A 259 9.29 -17.74 35.37
C ASP A 259 8.26 -18.54 34.54
N ASP A 260 8.75 -19.17 33.46
CA ASP A 260 8.01 -20.15 32.67
C ASP A 260 8.83 -21.45 32.52
N PRO A 261 8.96 -22.26 33.59
CA PRO A 261 9.78 -23.48 33.57
C PRO A 261 9.30 -24.51 32.55
N GLY A 262 8.02 -24.43 32.17
CA GLY A 262 7.39 -25.31 31.19
C GLY A 262 7.65 -24.89 29.75
N GLY A 263 8.05 -23.63 29.50
CA GLY A 263 8.06 -23.05 28.16
C GLY A 263 6.66 -23.12 27.53
N LEU A 264 5.61 -22.91 28.32
CA LEU A 264 4.23 -23.01 27.87
C LEU A 264 3.79 -21.74 27.15
N ASP A 265 4.33 -20.61 27.56
CA ASP A 265 4.00 -19.29 27.06
C ASP A 265 5.13 -18.77 26.17
N GLY A 266 6.37 -19.07 26.55
CA GLY A 266 7.57 -18.66 25.85
C GLY A 266 8.03 -19.55 24.70
N VAL A 267 8.92 -19.01 23.87
CA VAL A 267 9.62 -19.78 22.81
C VAL A 267 10.61 -20.81 23.38
N THR A 268 11.01 -20.67 24.64
CA THR A 268 11.88 -21.59 25.38
C THR A 268 11.54 -21.58 26.88
N PRO A 269 11.82 -22.67 27.63
CA PRO A 269 11.73 -22.66 29.09
C PRO A 269 12.55 -21.55 29.73
N TRP A 270 12.00 -20.93 30.76
CA TRP A 270 12.56 -19.80 31.48
C TRP A 270 12.45 -20.01 32.97
N TYR A 271 13.58 -20.13 33.65
CA TYR A 271 13.61 -20.40 35.08
C TYR A 271 13.93 -19.12 35.83
N ALA A 272 13.36 -18.97 37.02
CA ALA A 272 13.75 -17.92 37.95
C ALA A 272 15.23 -18.02 38.34
N HIS A 273 15.79 -16.91 38.81
CA HIS A 273 17.10 -16.89 39.48
C HIS A 273 17.15 -17.91 40.63
N PRO A 274 18.28 -18.59 40.90
CA PRO A 274 19.57 -18.54 40.21
C PRO A 274 19.71 -19.54 39.05
N VAL A 275 18.67 -20.32 38.75
CA VAL A 275 18.74 -21.33 37.68
C VAL A 275 18.68 -20.67 36.30
N GLY A 276 17.82 -19.67 36.15
CA GLY A 276 17.76 -18.81 34.97
C GLY A 276 17.81 -17.33 35.37
N MET A 277 17.18 -16.49 34.56
CA MET A 277 17.17 -15.03 34.74
C MET A 277 15.75 -14.48 34.89
N GLY A 278 14.75 -15.35 35.02
CA GLY A 278 13.38 -14.91 35.29
C GLY A 278 13.24 -14.36 36.69
N ASP A 279 12.17 -13.60 36.86
CA ASP A 279 11.80 -13.01 38.12
C ASP A 279 11.57 -14.10 39.19
N ALA A 280 12.37 -14.03 40.25
CA ALA A 280 12.26 -14.92 41.41
C ALA A 280 11.11 -14.54 42.35
N PHE A 281 10.54 -13.35 42.23
CA PHE A 281 9.45 -12.82 43.04
C PHE A 281 8.30 -12.21 42.20
N PRO A 282 7.54 -13.03 41.44
CA PRO A 282 6.49 -12.56 40.50
C PRO A 282 5.31 -11.74 41.07
N VAL A 283 5.33 -11.40 42.35
CA VAL A 283 4.27 -10.66 43.05
C VAL A 283 4.84 -9.54 43.93
N ASP A 284 6.13 -9.26 43.82
CA ASP A 284 6.85 -8.22 44.54
C ASP A 284 7.71 -7.40 43.58
N ALA A 285 7.12 -6.34 43.05
CA ALA A 285 7.74 -5.45 42.06
C ALA A 285 9.01 -4.70 42.54
N SER A 286 9.47 -4.99 43.75
CA SER A 286 10.71 -4.46 44.30
C SER A 286 11.84 -5.49 44.34
N GLN A 287 11.58 -6.74 43.94
CA GLN A 287 12.53 -7.86 43.96
C GLN A 287 12.39 -8.68 42.68
N TRP A 288 13.50 -9.03 42.05
CA TRP A 288 13.49 -9.92 40.87
C TRP A 288 14.61 -10.96 40.86
N ASN A 289 15.62 -10.78 41.70
CA ASN A 289 16.82 -11.61 41.76
C ASN A 289 16.98 -12.22 43.16
N ASP A 290 17.21 -13.53 43.24
CA ASP A 290 17.44 -14.29 44.48
C ASP A 290 18.72 -15.13 44.34
N THR A 291 19.86 -14.57 44.75
CA THR A 291 21.17 -15.15 44.36
C THR A 291 21.46 -16.51 44.96
N ASP A 292 20.97 -16.79 46.14
CA ASP A 292 21.22 -18.04 46.86
C ASP A 292 19.97 -18.91 47.08
N ALA A 293 18.86 -18.54 46.44
CA ALA A 293 17.60 -19.28 46.38
C ALA A 293 16.95 -19.51 47.74
N ASP A 294 17.06 -18.52 48.63
CA ASP A 294 16.57 -18.60 50.00
C ASP A 294 15.21 -17.91 50.24
N GLY A 295 14.69 -17.25 49.20
CA GLY A 295 13.41 -16.56 49.21
C GLY A 295 13.49 -15.11 49.73
N TYR A 296 14.68 -14.52 49.82
CA TYR A 296 14.87 -13.10 50.06
C TYR A 296 15.57 -12.44 48.85
N GLY A 297 15.09 -11.27 48.46
CA GLY A 297 15.52 -10.67 47.20
C GLY A 297 16.75 -9.78 47.34
N ASP A 298 17.57 -9.72 46.29
CA ASP A 298 18.87 -9.05 46.32
C ASP A 298 18.78 -7.52 46.32
N ASN A 299 17.66 -6.94 45.84
CA ASN A 299 17.45 -5.49 45.88
C ASN A 299 17.34 -5.03 47.32
N TRP A 300 17.82 -3.82 47.60
CA TRP A 300 17.93 -3.33 48.97
C TRP A 300 17.35 -1.93 49.18
N ALA A 301 16.75 -1.73 50.35
CA ALA A 301 16.20 -0.44 50.78
C ALA A 301 17.13 0.35 51.70
N ASP A 302 18.10 -0.30 52.36
CA ASP A 302 19.05 0.41 53.22
C ASP A 302 20.14 1.09 52.39
N GLY A 303 20.03 2.41 52.23
CA GLY A 303 21.00 3.21 51.48
C GLY A 303 22.44 3.13 52.02
N SER A 304 22.64 2.68 53.27
CA SER A 304 23.98 2.42 53.81
C SER A 304 24.70 1.27 53.09
N TRP A 305 23.95 0.37 52.44
CA TRP A 305 24.48 -0.76 51.68
C TRP A 305 24.89 -0.40 50.24
N ASN A 306 24.56 0.79 49.74
CA ASN A 306 24.86 1.19 48.36
C ASN A 306 26.33 1.01 47.99
N THR A 307 27.24 1.41 48.88
CA THR A 307 28.69 1.36 48.60
C THR A 307 29.20 -0.07 48.44
N SER A 308 28.68 -1.02 49.24
CA SER A 308 29.08 -2.42 49.16
C SER A 308 28.37 -3.17 48.04
N ARG A 309 27.06 -2.93 47.84
CA ARG A 309 26.22 -3.74 46.95
C ARG A 309 26.24 -3.33 45.50
N LEU A 310 26.43 -2.04 45.19
CA LEU A 310 26.54 -1.59 43.80
C LEU A 310 27.67 -2.30 43.03
N GLY A 311 28.73 -2.73 43.74
CA GLY A 311 29.84 -3.46 43.14
C GLY A 311 29.56 -4.94 42.85
N TRP A 312 28.46 -5.52 43.36
CA TRP A 312 28.13 -6.93 43.18
C TRP A 312 27.37 -7.20 41.89
N GLY A 313 26.52 -6.28 41.45
CA GLY A 313 25.78 -6.40 40.19
C GLY A 313 24.65 -7.44 40.19
N ILE A 314 24.20 -7.89 41.36
CA ILE A 314 23.11 -8.87 41.55
C ILE A 314 21.77 -8.24 41.97
N GLY A 315 21.73 -6.92 42.15
CA GLY A 315 20.54 -6.21 42.57
C GLY A 315 20.75 -4.70 42.50
N SER A 316 19.75 -3.95 42.93
CA SER A 316 19.73 -2.49 42.88
C SER A 316 19.18 -1.87 44.17
N TYR A 317 19.52 -0.59 44.38
CA TYR A 317 18.92 0.18 45.47
C TYR A 317 17.49 0.59 45.08
N MET A 318 16.52 0.12 45.85
CA MET A 318 15.12 0.56 45.76
C MET A 318 14.67 1.00 47.14
N PHE A 319 14.27 2.28 47.27
CA PHE A 319 13.93 2.86 48.57
C PHE A 319 12.75 2.16 49.28
N ASN A 320 11.95 1.39 48.53
CA ASN A 320 10.81 0.62 48.99
C ASN A 320 10.99 -0.89 48.82
N ALA A 321 12.22 -1.40 48.65
CA ALA A 321 12.48 -2.84 48.57
C ALA A 321 11.89 -3.59 49.78
N THR A 322 11.04 -4.57 49.51
CA THR A 322 10.51 -5.48 50.52
C THR A 322 11.42 -6.69 50.68
N THR A 323 11.53 -7.18 51.92
CA THR A 323 12.29 -8.40 52.27
C THR A 323 13.69 -8.51 51.63
N PRO A 324 14.54 -7.45 51.71
CA PRO A 324 15.86 -7.47 51.10
C PRO A 324 16.78 -8.47 51.83
N ASP A 325 17.42 -9.37 51.09
CA ASP A 325 18.36 -10.32 51.64
C ASP A 325 19.61 -9.59 52.14
N ALA A 326 19.95 -9.75 53.41
CA ALA A 326 21.15 -9.22 54.03
C ALA A 326 22.42 -10.05 53.70
N CYS A 327 22.26 -11.30 53.28
CA CYS A 327 23.30 -12.30 53.02
C CYS A 327 23.20 -12.98 51.63
N PRO A 328 23.16 -12.24 50.51
CA PRO A 328 22.80 -12.71 49.14
C PRO A 328 23.74 -13.70 48.45
N PHE A 329 24.65 -14.34 49.19
CA PHE A 329 25.54 -15.37 48.67
C PHE A 329 25.58 -16.60 49.58
N ILE A 330 24.74 -16.65 50.60
CA ILE A 330 24.70 -17.67 51.62
C ILE A 330 23.24 -17.91 51.98
N THR A 331 22.69 -19.00 51.46
CA THR A 331 21.32 -19.43 51.77
C THR A 331 21.05 -19.37 53.28
N GLY A 332 20.07 -18.57 53.65
CA GLY A 332 19.65 -18.38 55.03
C GLY A 332 18.17 -18.61 55.26
N ASN A 333 17.75 -18.33 56.48
CA ASN A 333 16.37 -18.54 56.93
C ASN A 333 15.96 -17.57 58.05
N SER A 334 16.84 -16.66 58.48
CA SER A 334 16.50 -15.64 59.47
C SER A 334 15.47 -14.65 58.94
N PHE A 335 14.54 -14.23 59.81
CA PHE A 335 13.47 -13.28 59.48
C PHE A 335 13.14 -12.29 60.60
N GLY A 336 13.83 -12.36 61.73
CA GLY A 336 13.68 -11.45 62.87
C GLY A 336 14.53 -10.18 62.78
N ASP A 337 15.64 -10.23 62.03
CA ASP A 337 16.58 -9.13 61.85
C ASP A 337 17.15 -9.02 60.43
N ARG A 338 18.27 -9.69 60.15
CA ARG A 338 18.96 -9.71 58.86
C ARG A 338 18.29 -10.80 58.03
N TYR A 339 17.30 -10.44 57.21
CA TYR A 339 16.62 -11.38 56.31
C TYR A 339 17.63 -12.17 55.47
N GLY A 340 17.39 -13.47 55.27
CA GLY A 340 18.20 -14.34 54.40
C GLY A 340 19.61 -14.70 54.93
N CYS A 341 19.91 -14.41 56.19
CA CYS A 341 21.14 -14.91 56.82
C CYS A 341 20.93 -16.27 57.51
N THR A 342 22.03 -16.98 57.76
CA THR A 342 21.99 -18.26 58.49
C THR A 342 21.46 -18.07 59.92
N ASP A 343 20.42 -18.80 60.29
CA ASP A 343 19.91 -18.98 61.66
C ASP A 343 20.01 -20.48 62.02
N SER A 344 21.07 -20.83 62.76
CA SER A 344 21.37 -22.23 63.08
C SER A 344 20.56 -22.78 64.25
N ASP A 345 20.05 -21.92 65.14
CA ASP A 345 19.33 -22.33 66.36
C ASP A 345 17.80 -22.21 66.24
N GLY A 346 17.32 -21.61 65.15
CA GLY A 346 15.92 -21.50 64.77
C GLY A 346 15.15 -20.49 65.62
N ASP A 347 15.84 -19.51 66.20
CA ASP A 347 15.22 -18.48 67.04
C ASP A 347 14.68 -17.28 66.25
N SER A 348 14.75 -17.35 64.91
CA SER A 348 14.42 -16.35 63.89
C SER A 348 15.45 -15.26 63.64
N PHE A 349 16.50 -15.16 64.46
CA PHE A 349 17.55 -14.15 64.32
C PHE A 349 18.82 -14.75 63.72
N SER A 350 19.56 -13.93 62.98
CA SER A 350 20.81 -14.37 62.34
C SER A 350 21.92 -14.70 63.35
N ASP A 351 22.78 -15.68 63.01
CA ASP A 351 23.88 -16.17 63.87
C ASP A 351 24.99 -15.11 64.16
N GLY A 352 25.03 -13.98 63.44
CA GLY A 352 26.04 -12.92 63.62
C GLY A 352 26.27 -11.98 62.46
#